data_AF-A0A345RT92-F1
#
_entry.id   AF-A0A345RT92-F1
#
_cell.length_a   1.000
_cell.length_b   1.000
_cell.length_c   1.000
_cell.angle_alpha   90.00
_cell.angle_beta   90.00
_cell.angle_gamma   90.00
#
_symmetry.space_group_name_H-M   'P 1'
#
loop_
_entity.id
_entity.type
_entity.pdbx_description
1 polymer ?
#
loop_
_entity_poly.entity_id
_entity_poly.type
_entity_poly.pdbx_seq_one_letter_code
_entity_poly.pdbx_strand_id
1 'polypeptide(L)'
;MVAVDDAAPVAASVVEVGDARERFAQWREGKAGKVLSVSVIGDSYSAGQDFYLNKLVQRLVGEVGFAGPGYVGFNHGAALGGSHFKYTRSSEKYFGGDWKVSNLGVASPDSRTVTGSPGAWLQVDAHPSEAINTAVTQAKLLYLGNGESSELRYRWSPSADWQPLNLSGAGVQEVPLPGTSAATDWSFRLEVVKGAPTLFGLWMSNEQAGLRVSKLAASGAASGDFYHADGQWQTQWKTVVSKIPADIYLIMLGGNDQGFGVKPEQYLKNVQGLVGMIREIQPAASVNLIMRQDTTRSSAYPMSAYAQVLEPWAREQHLGFANLQCAFGTDVKRYAAAMIGPDKIHPLSATGGKVIADYFYRMIVGGNHGTSCGAASE
;
A
#
# COMPACT_ATOMS: atom_id res chain seq x y z
N MET A 1 -44.93 21.95 -14.42
CA MET A 1 -44.15 21.23 -15.44
C MET A 1 -43.37 22.26 -16.23
N VAL A 2 -42.11 22.49 -15.86
CA VAL A 2 -41.14 23.27 -16.63
C VAL A 2 -39.83 22.50 -16.53
N ALA A 3 -39.22 22.33 -17.69
CA ALA A 3 -38.19 21.34 -17.99
C ALA A 3 -36.85 21.62 -17.29
N VAL A 4 -36.14 20.51 -17.13
CA VAL A 4 -34.75 20.36 -16.69
C VAL A 4 -33.84 21.21 -17.56
N ASP A 5 -33.04 22.08 -16.96
CA ASP A 5 -31.82 22.57 -17.59
C ASP A 5 -30.72 21.56 -17.27
N ASP A 6 -30.35 20.80 -18.29
CA ASP A 6 -29.25 19.86 -18.29
C ASP A 6 -27.96 20.61 -17.91
N ALA A 7 -27.44 20.29 -16.73
CA ALA A 7 -26.07 20.64 -16.40
C ALA A 7 -25.15 19.98 -17.43
N ALA A 8 -24.64 20.77 -18.36
CA ALA A 8 -23.65 20.33 -19.32
C ALA A 8 -22.49 19.67 -18.56
N PRO A 9 -22.07 18.44 -18.92
CA PRO A 9 -20.92 17.82 -18.30
C PRO A 9 -19.72 18.70 -18.63
N VAL A 10 -19.15 19.34 -17.59
CA VAL A 10 -17.83 19.93 -17.71
C VAL A 10 -16.91 18.78 -18.02
N ALA A 11 -16.38 18.76 -19.25
CA ALA A 11 -15.31 17.87 -19.63
C ALA A 11 -14.11 18.19 -18.74
N ALA A 12 -14.02 17.50 -17.59
CA ALA A 12 -12.76 17.27 -16.96
C ALA A 12 -11.93 16.60 -18.05
N SER A 13 -10.89 17.28 -18.52
CA SER A 13 -9.86 16.64 -19.32
C SER A 13 -9.30 15.51 -18.45
N VAL A 14 -9.88 14.32 -18.60
CA VAL A 14 -9.27 13.08 -18.17
C VAL A 14 -8.01 13.05 -18.99
N VAL A 15 -6.89 13.49 -18.40
CA VAL A 15 -5.61 13.05 -18.90
C VAL A 15 -5.70 11.54 -18.76
N GLU A 16 -5.93 10.83 -19.86
CA GLU A 16 -5.77 9.39 -19.95
C GLU A 16 -4.28 9.13 -19.70
N VAL A 17 -3.89 9.14 -18.43
CA VAL A 17 -2.57 8.69 -18.03
C VAL A 17 -2.66 7.17 -18.03
N GLY A 18 -1.87 6.52 -18.88
CA GLY A 18 -1.75 5.08 -18.96
C GLY A 18 -1.11 4.49 -17.69
N ASP A 19 -0.17 3.58 -17.87
CA ASP A 19 0.41 2.86 -16.75
C ASP A 19 1.39 3.71 -15.89
N ALA A 20 1.94 3.12 -14.84
CA ALA A 20 2.87 3.77 -13.93
C ALA A 20 4.06 4.47 -14.63
N ARG A 21 4.50 4.00 -15.81
CA ARG A 21 5.60 4.60 -16.58
C ARG A 21 5.24 5.98 -17.05
N GLU A 22 4.06 6.12 -17.64
CA GLU A 22 3.61 7.39 -18.19
C GLU A 22 3.47 8.42 -17.09
N ARG A 23 2.88 8.03 -15.95
CA ARG A 23 2.77 8.92 -14.78
C ARG A 23 4.14 9.30 -14.23
N PHE A 24 5.05 8.35 -14.11
CA PHE A 24 6.41 8.60 -13.62
C PHE A 24 7.21 9.50 -14.58
N ALA A 25 7.11 9.29 -15.89
CA ALA A 25 7.76 10.10 -16.92
C ALA A 25 7.22 11.54 -16.93
N GLN A 26 5.89 11.71 -16.94
CA GLN A 26 5.26 13.04 -16.85
C GLN A 26 5.71 13.80 -15.59
N TRP A 27 5.80 13.10 -14.46
CA TRP A 27 6.30 13.69 -13.23
C TRP A 27 7.76 14.11 -13.32
N ARG A 28 8.65 13.27 -13.88
CA ARG A 28 10.07 13.64 -14.09
C ARG A 28 10.26 14.82 -15.04
N GLU A 29 9.37 14.97 -16.02
CA GLU A 29 9.35 16.09 -16.95
C GLU A 29 8.80 17.39 -16.33
N GLY A 30 8.43 17.37 -15.04
CA GLY A 30 7.87 18.53 -14.33
C GLY A 30 6.43 18.85 -14.73
N LYS A 31 5.73 17.93 -15.41
CA LYS A 31 4.32 18.09 -15.82
C LYS A 31 3.34 17.76 -14.70
N ALA A 32 3.82 17.29 -13.55
CA ALA A 32 3.03 17.01 -12.35
C ALA A 32 3.62 17.72 -11.12
N GLY A 33 3.01 17.53 -9.95
CA GLY A 33 3.45 18.17 -8.70
C GLY A 33 4.86 17.76 -8.24
N LYS A 34 5.38 18.42 -7.20
CA LYS A 34 6.73 18.13 -6.65
C LYS A 34 6.87 16.72 -6.04
N VAL A 35 5.74 16.06 -5.75
CA VAL A 35 5.70 14.74 -5.13
C VAL A 35 4.93 13.80 -6.03
N LEU A 36 5.48 12.62 -6.27
CA LEU A 36 4.77 11.50 -6.86
C LEU A 36 4.36 10.53 -5.75
N SER A 37 3.05 10.34 -5.55
CA SER A 37 2.52 9.49 -4.50
C SER A 37 2.17 8.10 -5.05
N VAL A 38 2.70 7.04 -4.46
CA VAL A 38 2.45 5.66 -4.89
C VAL A 38 1.80 4.89 -3.75
N SER A 39 0.61 4.34 -3.97
CA SER A 39 -0.06 3.44 -3.03
C SER A 39 0.14 1.98 -3.46
N VAL A 40 0.56 1.13 -2.54
CA VAL A 40 0.79 -0.30 -2.80
C VAL A 40 -0.24 -1.12 -2.06
N ILE A 41 -1.18 -1.71 -2.79
CA ILE A 41 -2.14 -2.68 -2.26
C ILE A 41 -1.57 -4.07 -2.48
N GLY A 42 -1.54 -4.90 -1.44
CA GLY A 42 -1.05 -6.27 -1.62
C GLY A 42 -1.13 -7.17 -0.41
N ASP A 43 -0.56 -8.36 -0.60
CA ASP A 43 -0.53 -9.44 0.38
C ASP A 43 0.77 -9.44 1.20
N SER A 44 1.21 -10.63 1.66
CA SER A 44 2.46 -10.80 2.40
C SER A 44 3.71 -10.34 1.65
N TYR A 45 3.74 -10.40 0.31
CA TYR A 45 4.88 -9.91 -0.48
C TYR A 45 5.09 -8.41 -0.29
N SER A 46 4.00 -7.65 -0.26
CA SER A 46 4.02 -6.19 -0.11
C SER A 46 4.01 -5.76 1.36
N ALA A 47 3.42 -6.57 2.25
CA ALA A 47 3.38 -6.30 3.68
C ALA A 47 4.74 -6.51 4.36
N GLY A 48 5.51 -7.51 3.91
CA GLY A 48 6.84 -7.85 4.43
C GLY A 48 7.90 -6.82 4.05
N GLN A 49 8.83 -6.55 4.98
CA GLN A 49 9.82 -5.47 4.81
C GLN A 49 10.86 -5.81 3.73
N ASP A 50 11.24 -7.08 3.61
CA ASP A 50 12.47 -7.48 2.91
C ASP A 50 12.23 -8.15 1.55
N PHE A 51 10.98 -8.37 1.14
CA PHE A 51 10.71 -9.12 -0.07
C PHE A 51 11.10 -8.33 -1.31
N TYR A 52 10.49 -7.17 -1.60
CA TYR A 52 10.89 -6.40 -2.78
C TYR A 52 10.79 -4.90 -2.55
N LEU A 53 9.75 -4.50 -1.82
CA LEU A 53 9.25 -3.14 -1.83
C LEU A 53 10.25 -2.17 -1.20
N ASN A 54 10.97 -2.59 -0.16
CA ASN A 54 12.06 -1.80 0.39
C ASN A 54 13.17 -1.53 -0.64
N LYS A 55 13.68 -2.57 -1.31
CA LYS A 55 14.74 -2.43 -2.33
C LYS A 55 14.30 -1.54 -3.49
N LEU A 56 13.05 -1.71 -3.94
CA LEU A 56 12.47 -0.86 -4.98
C LEU A 56 12.43 0.60 -4.56
N VAL A 57 11.88 0.89 -3.38
CA VAL A 57 11.73 2.27 -2.88
C VAL A 57 13.09 2.92 -2.69
N GLN A 58 14.03 2.25 -2.01
CA GLN A 58 15.39 2.77 -1.81
C GLN A 58 16.08 3.12 -3.13
N ARG A 59 15.90 2.29 -4.16
CA ARG A 59 16.45 2.56 -5.49
C ARG A 59 15.81 3.78 -6.14
N LEU A 60 14.46 3.85 -6.16
CA LEU A 60 13.75 4.97 -6.79
C LEU A 60 14.05 6.30 -6.09
N VAL A 61 13.94 6.35 -4.77
CA VAL A 61 14.15 7.59 -4.00
C VAL A 61 15.62 8.04 -3.99
N GLY A 62 16.58 7.12 -4.13
CA GLY A 62 17.99 7.47 -4.33
C GLY A 62 18.23 8.25 -5.63
N GLU A 63 17.33 8.14 -6.61
CA GLU A 63 17.40 8.88 -7.87
C GLU A 63 16.58 10.17 -7.87
N VAL A 64 15.45 10.19 -7.14
CA VAL A 64 14.44 11.25 -7.30
C VAL A 64 14.07 11.98 -6.01
N GLY A 65 14.66 11.61 -4.88
CA GLY A 65 14.35 12.13 -3.55
C GLY A 65 13.22 11.38 -2.85
N PHE A 66 13.14 11.54 -1.53
CA PHE A 66 12.16 10.87 -0.66
C PHE A 66 11.21 11.88 -0.02
N ALA A 67 9.98 11.93 -0.51
CA ALA A 67 8.95 12.89 -0.08
C ALA A 67 8.18 12.44 1.18
N GLY A 68 8.82 11.60 2.00
CA GLY A 68 8.29 11.03 3.24
C GLY A 68 7.61 9.65 3.06
N PRO A 69 7.29 8.99 4.18
CA PRO A 69 6.87 7.58 4.22
C PRO A 69 5.39 7.35 3.89
N GLY A 70 4.61 8.40 3.61
CA GLY A 70 3.19 8.27 3.27
C GLY A 70 2.39 7.61 4.39
N TYR A 71 1.49 6.69 4.01
CA TYR A 71 0.72 5.92 4.97
C TYR A 71 1.49 4.73 5.55
N VAL A 72 1.51 4.66 6.88
CA VAL A 72 2.06 3.58 7.72
C VAL A 72 0.93 2.98 8.55
N GLY A 73 0.43 1.84 8.12
CA GLY A 73 -0.66 1.13 8.79
C GLY A 73 -0.23 0.42 10.08
N PHE A 74 -1.14 0.38 11.05
CA PHE A 74 -0.89 -0.31 12.32
C PHE A 74 -1.14 -1.84 12.24
N ASN A 75 -1.59 -2.36 11.09
CA ASN A 75 -1.64 -3.81 10.87
C ASN A 75 -0.24 -4.42 10.74
N HIS A 76 0.69 -3.81 10.03
CA HIS A 76 2.04 -4.37 9.90
C HIS A 76 3.04 -3.26 9.66
N GLY A 77 3.81 -2.92 10.68
CA GLY A 77 4.55 -1.67 10.76
C GLY A 77 5.82 -1.47 9.97
N ALA A 78 6.04 -2.24 8.92
CA ALA A 78 7.06 -1.85 7.97
C ALA A 78 6.51 -0.70 7.14
N ALA A 79 6.96 0.54 7.37
CA ALA A 79 6.86 1.50 6.29
C ALA A 79 7.99 1.24 5.29
N LEU A 80 7.66 1.57 4.06
CA LEU A 80 8.48 1.57 2.87
C LEU A 80 9.85 2.21 3.17
N GLY A 81 10.93 1.48 2.88
CA GLY A 81 12.29 1.84 3.28
C GLY A 81 12.97 0.86 4.25
N GLY A 82 12.32 -0.25 4.63
CA GLY A 82 12.97 -1.28 5.44
C GLY A 82 13.23 -0.79 6.85
N SER A 83 14.49 -0.82 7.29
CA SER A 83 14.89 -0.41 8.64
C SER A 83 14.67 1.07 8.97
N HIS A 84 14.22 1.90 8.03
CA HIS A 84 14.09 3.34 8.18
C HIS A 84 12.83 3.80 8.91
N PHE A 85 11.75 3.01 8.90
CA PHE A 85 10.54 3.28 9.68
C PHE A 85 10.08 1.96 10.27
N LYS A 86 10.53 1.67 11.50
CA LYS A 86 10.32 0.39 12.16
C LYS A 86 9.14 0.45 13.12
N TYR A 87 8.14 -0.34 12.80
CA TYR A 87 7.09 -0.79 13.70
C TYR A 87 6.82 -2.26 13.40
N THR A 88 6.48 -3.07 14.41
CA THR A 88 5.89 -4.39 14.16
C THR A 88 5.09 -4.83 15.37
N ARG A 89 3.90 -5.37 15.12
CA ARG A 89 3.05 -5.99 16.15
C ARG A 89 3.68 -7.22 16.79
N SER A 90 4.62 -7.86 16.10
CA SER A 90 5.32 -9.06 16.59
C SER A 90 6.49 -8.76 17.53
N SER A 91 6.68 -7.50 17.94
CA SER A 91 7.79 -7.09 18.79
C SER A 91 7.31 -6.22 19.93
N GLU A 92 7.58 -6.69 21.15
CA GLU A 92 7.32 -5.96 22.39
C GLU A 92 8.14 -4.67 22.51
N LYS A 93 9.13 -4.45 21.63
CA LYS A 93 9.83 -3.16 21.51
C LYS A 93 8.91 -2.06 20.96
N TYR A 94 8.03 -2.42 20.02
CA TYR A 94 7.25 -1.45 19.24
C TYR A 94 5.76 -1.50 19.51
N PHE A 95 5.29 -2.48 20.26
CA PHE A 95 3.86 -2.73 20.44
C PHE A 95 3.61 -3.45 21.77
N GLY A 96 2.74 -2.90 22.61
CA GLY A 96 2.40 -3.50 23.89
C GLY A 96 1.07 -3.00 24.46
N GLY A 97 0.64 -3.59 25.58
CA GLY A 97 -0.58 -3.22 26.30
C GLY A 97 -1.89 -3.64 25.62
N ASP A 98 -2.01 -4.92 25.25
CA ASP A 98 -3.29 -5.56 24.90
C ASP A 98 -4.10 -4.94 23.74
N TRP A 99 -3.42 -4.51 22.67
CA TRP A 99 -4.10 -4.20 21.42
C TRP A 99 -4.79 -5.43 20.82
N LYS A 100 -6.08 -5.30 20.51
CA LYS A 100 -6.83 -6.28 19.73
C LYS A 100 -6.70 -5.98 18.25
N VAL A 101 -6.23 -6.95 17.47
CA VAL A 101 -6.13 -6.85 16.02
C VAL A 101 -7.38 -7.46 15.41
N SER A 102 -7.98 -6.79 14.43
CA SER A 102 -9.13 -7.34 13.72
C SER A 102 -8.78 -8.57 12.87
N ASN A 103 -9.82 -9.24 12.39
CA ASN A 103 -9.68 -10.16 11.25
C ASN A 103 -9.32 -9.38 9.97
N LEU A 104 -8.86 -10.09 8.94
CA LEU A 104 -8.76 -9.55 7.58
C LEU A 104 -10.16 -9.23 7.02
N GLY A 105 -10.21 -8.36 6.02
CA GLY A 105 -11.46 -7.94 5.36
C GLY A 105 -12.17 -6.80 6.07
N VAL A 106 -11.52 -6.11 7.00
CA VAL A 106 -12.10 -4.89 7.60
C VAL A 106 -11.86 -3.70 6.68
N ALA A 107 -12.88 -2.86 6.48
CA ALA A 107 -12.84 -1.64 5.67
C ALA A 107 -11.82 -0.62 6.21
N SER A 108 -10.56 -0.81 5.82
CA SER A 108 -9.37 -0.09 6.27
C SER A 108 -8.31 -0.16 5.16
N PRO A 109 -7.31 0.75 5.13
CA PRO A 109 -6.36 0.81 4.03
C PRO A 109 -5.54 -0.48 3.87
N ASP A 110 -5.14 -1.12 4.97
CA ASP A 110 -4.38 -2.38 4.99
C ASP A 110 -5.22 -3.56 5.54
N SER A 111 -6.53 -3.54 5.27
CA SER A 111 -7.50 -4.62 5.55
C SER A 111 -7.60 -5.10 7.02
N ARG A 112 -6.95 -4.40 7.97
CA ARG A 112 -7.14 -4.61 9.41
C ARG A 112 -7.15 -3.31 10.19
N THR A 113 -7.66 -3.38 11.41
CA THR A 113 -7.56 -2.34 12.42
C THR A 113 -6.91 -2.87 13.70
N VAL A 114 -6.48 -1.94 14.55
CA VAL A 114 -6.11 -2.25 15.94
C VAL A 114 -7.04 -1.48 16.88
N THR A 115 -7.58 -2.16 17.89
CA THR A 115 -8.40 -1.57 18.94
C THR A 115 -7.66 -1.67 20.26
N GLY A 116 -7.44 -0.53 20.91
CA GLY A 116 -6.66 -0.44 22.14
C GLY A 116 -7.50 -0.49 23.41
N SER A 117 -6.83 -0.57 24.55
CA SER A 117 -7.35 -0.39 25.91
C SER A 117 -6.39 0.53 26.69
N PRO A 118 -6.79 1.11 27.84
CA PRO A 118 -5.87 1.93 28.63
C PRO A 118 -4.54 1.21 28.93
N GLY A 119 -3.42 1.88 28.64
CA GLY A 119 -2.07 1.31 28.72
C GLY A 119 -1.56 0.69 27.41
N ALA A 120 -2.41 0.49 26.42
CA ALA A 120 -2.01 0.08 25.07
C ALA A 120 -1.10 1.13 24.45
N TRP A 121 0.05 0.72 23.93
CA TRP A 121 1.00 1.62 23.29
C TRP A 121 1.61 1.01 22.03
N LEU A 122 2.01 1.89 21.13
CA LEU A 122 2.77 1.54 19.94
C LEU A 122 3.86 2.57 19.70
N GLN A 123 4.92 2.15 19.01
CA GLN A 123 6.07 2.98 18.70
C GLN A 123 6.51 2.77 17.25
N VAL A 124 6.80 3.87 16.57
CA VAL A 124 7.41 3.91 15.23
C VAL A 124 8.76 4.60 15.37
N ASP A 125 9.83 3.86 15.13
CA ASP A 125 11.19 4.42 15.10
C ASP A 125 11.53 4.80 13.66
N ALA A 126 12.15 5.96 13.47
CA ALA A 126 12.71 6.35 12.19
C ALA A 126 14.22 6.55 12.26
N HIS A 127 14.93 5.98 11.28
CA HIS A 127 16.38 6.07 11.17
C HIS A 127 16.77 6.42 9.74
N PRO A 128 17.58 7.47 9.50
CA PRO A 128 17.97 7.85 8.15
C PRO A 128 18.99 6.90 7.53
N SER A 129 19.24 7.07 6.24
CA SER A 129 20.48 6.66 5.56
C SER A 129 20.95 7.77 4.63
N GLU A 130 22.10 7.60 3.99
CA GLU A 130 22.57 8.53 2.95
C GLU A 130 21.53 8.77 1.84
N ALA A 131 20.75 7.74 1.48
CA ALA A 131 19.73 7.83 0.44
C ALA A 131 18.34 8.24 0.96
N ILE A 132 18.09 8.14 2.27
CA ILE A 132 16.75 8.29 2.86
C ILE A 132 16.76 9.33 3.97
N ASN A 133 16.16 10.48 3.70
CA ASN A 133 15.86 11.49 4.71
C ASN A 133 14.50 11.21 5.37
N THR A 134 14.54 10.69 6.58
CA THR A 134 13.36 10.28 7.35
C THR A 134 12.65 11.41 8.10
N ALA A 135 13.04 12.68 7.90
CA ALA A 135 12.35 13.81 8.53
C ALA A 135 10.86 13.79 8.17
N VAL A 136 10.03 14.24 9.10
CA VAL A 136 8.58 14.39 8.93
C VAL A 136 8.22 15.78 9.41
N THR A 137 7.54 16.56 8.57
CA THR A 137 7.06 17.90 8.93
C THR A 137 5.55 17.93 9.13
N GLN A 138 4.83 16.94 8.58
CA GLN A 138 3.39 16.81 8.77
C GLN A 138 3.03 15.36 9.08
N ALA A 139 2.12 15.17 10.02
CA ALA A 139 1.61 13.88 10.40
C ALA A 139 0.14 13.97 10.81
N LYS A 140 -0.60 12.91 10.51
CA LYS A 140 -1.97 12.72 10.98
C LYS A 140 -2.22 11.27 11.36
N LEU A 141 -3.06 11.07 12.37
CA LEU A 141 -3.59 9.77 12.75
C LEU A 141 -4.91 9.54 12.03
N LEU A 142 -5.06 8.38 11.38
CA LEU A 142 -6.31 7.92 10.80
C LEU A 142 -6.96 6.90 11.75
N TYR A 143 -8.24 7.07 12.06
CA TYR A 143 -8.96 6.21 13.01
C TYR A 143 -10.44 6.03 12.65
N LEU A 144 -11.06 5.01 13.24
CA LEU A 144 -12.50 4.74 13.14
C LEU A 144 -13.16 5.16 14.45
N GLY A 145 -13.93 6.24 14.41
CA GLY A 145 -14.75 6.71 15.52
C GLY A 145 -15.96 5.82 15.74
N ASN A 146 -16.24 5.48 17.00
CA ASN A 146 -17.39 4.70 17.42
C ASN A 146 -18.52 5.57 18.03
N GLY A 147 -18.40 6.90 17.98
CA GLY A 147 -19.31 7.84 18.63
C GLY A 147 -18.93 8.19 20.08
N GLU A 148 -17.96 7.48 20.67
CA GLU A 148 -17.45 7.75 22.01
C GLU A 148 -16.12 8.52 21.95
N SER A 149 -15.73 9.13 23.06
CA SER A 149 -14.43 9.80 23.19
C SER A 149 -13.38 8.86 23.77
N SER A 150 -12.19 8.86 23.19
CA SER A 150 -10.99 8.19 23.73
C SER A 150 -9.90 9.22 23.97
N GLU A 151 -9.16 9.05 25.07
CA GLU A 151 -8.04 9.91 25.44
C GLU A 151 -6.75 9.14 25.20
N LEU A 152 -5.85 9.72 24.42
CA LEU A 152 -4.53 9.19 24.11
C LEU A 152 -3.48 10.25 24.44
N ARG A 153 -2.22 9.84 24.43
CA ARG A 153 -1.08 10.74 24.45
C ARG A 153 -0.03 10.28 23.45
N TYR A 154 0.73 11.21 22.89
CA TYR A 154 1.83 10.89 21.98
C TYR A 154 3.05 11.78 22.20
N ARG A 155 4.20 11.36 21.66
CA ARG A 155 5.44 12.17 21.61
C ARG A 155 6.30 11.71 20.44
N TRP A 156 7.12 12.63 19.91
CA TRP A 156 7.97 12.38 18.74
C TRP A 156 9.42 11.96 19.09
N SER A 157 9.80 12.05 20.36
CA SER A 157 11.06 11.52 20.85
C SER A 157 10.93 11.04 22.31
N PRO A 158 11.82 10.15 22.80
CA PRO A 158 11.77 9.69 24.19
C PRO A 158 11.96 10.78 25.24
N SER A 159 12.65 11.87 24.87
CA SER A 159 12.93 13.02 25.74
C SER A 159 11.89 14.14 25.61
N ALA A 160 10.98 14.09 24.62
CA ALA A 160 9.93 15.06 24.47
C ALA A 160 8.79 14.84 25.48
N ASP A 161 8.15 15.94 25.87
CA ASP A 161 6.94 15.90 26.68
C ASP A 161 5.79 15.22 25.93
N TRP A 162 4.95 14.54 26.69
CA TRP A 162 3.73 13.94 26.16
C TRP A 162 2.73 15.02 25.74
N GLN A 163 2.23 14.89 24.52
CA GLN A 163 1.14 15.69 23.97
C GLN A 163 -0.19 14.95 24.18
N PRO A 164 -1.22 15.60 24.74
CA PRO A 164 -2.54 15.01 24.86
C PRO A 164 -3.21 14.91 23.47
N LEU A 165 -4.04 13.88 23.29
CA LEU A 165 -4.79 13.65 22.06
C LEU A 165 -6.18 13.10 22.38
N ASN A 166 -7.22 13.83 22.00
CA ASN A 166 -8.60 13.39 22.15
C ASN A 166 -9.13 12.91 20.80
N LEU A 167 -9.63 11.67 20.76
CA LEU A 167 -10.32 11.10 19.60
C LEU A 167 -11.82 11.09 19.88
N SER A 168 -12.61 11.57 18.94
CA SER A 168 -14.07 11.57 19.02
C SER A 168 -14.71 11.45 17.64
N GLY A 169 -16.03 11.45 17.57
CA GLY A 169 -16.78 11.34 16.31
C GLY A 169 -17.14 9.90 15.94
N ALA A 170 -17.86 9.76 14.83
CA ALA A 170 -18.33 8.48 14.31
C ALA A 170 -17.82 8.27 12.87
N GLY A 171 -17.58 7.02 12.48
CA GLY A 171 -17.07 6.68 11.15
C GLY A 171 -15.59 7.05 10.99
N VAL A 172 -15.11 7.16 9.76
CA VAL A 172 -13.69 7.44 9.47
C VAL A 172 -13.36 8.88 9.86
N GLN A 173 -12.31 9.04 10.66
CA GLN A 173 -11.83 10.32 11.15
C GLN A 173 -10.32 10.46 10.92
N GLU A 174 -9.84 11.70 10.95
CA GLU A 174 -8.41 12.00 11.00
C GLU A 174 -8.14 13.15 11.98
N VAL A 175 -6.98 13.11 12.62
CA VAL A 175 -6.55 14.17 13.55
C VAL A 175 -5.07 14.50 13.29
N PRO A 176 -4.71 15.80 13.17
CA PRO A 176 -3.32 16.18 13.00
C PRO A 176 -2.50 15.86 14.26
N LEU A 177 -1.22 15.54 14.06
CA LEU A 177 -0.25 15.28 15.13
C LEU A 177 0.86 16.34 15.08
N PRO A 178 0.66 17.53 15.68
CA PRO A 178 1.70 18.56 15.74
C PRO A 178 2.92 18.13 16.56
N GLY A 179 3.94 18.99 16.61
CA GLY A 179 5.19 18.71 17.34
C GLY A 179 6.17 17.81 16.59
N THR A 180 5.93 17.58 15.29
CA THR A 180 6.92 17.05 14.35
C THR A 180 8.15 17.96 14.30
N SER A 181 9.29 17.42 13.89
CA SER A 181 10.53 18.18 13.75
C SER A 181 11.27 17.78 12.47
N ALA A 182 12.19 18.64 12.02
CA ALA A 182 13.08 18.32 10.91
C ALA A 182 14.15 17.27 11.28
N ALA A 183 14.13 16.71 12.51
CA ALA A 183 15.01 15.62 12.89
C ALA A 183 14.76 14.41 12.00
N THR A 184 15.85 13.77 11.58
CA THR A 184 15.78 12.58 10.74
C THR A 184 15.77 11.31 11.58
N ASP A 185 16.42 11.29 12.74
CA ASP A 185 16.27 10.21 13.71
C ASP A 185 15.20 10.60 14.75
N TRP A 186 14.13 9.82 14.85
CA TRP A 186 13.02 10.10 15.75
C TRP A 186 12.28 8.84 16.17
N SER A 187 11.48 8.93 17.24
CA SER A 187 10.69 7.81 17.76
C SER A 187 9.33 8.31 18.19
N PHE A 188 8.33 8.10 17.33
CA PHE A 188 6.94 8.41 17.64
C PHE A 188 6.38 7.33 18.57
N ARG A 189 5.86 7.73 19.72
CA ARG A 189 5.13 6.83 20.62
C ARG A 189 3.73 7.34 20.83
N LEU A 190 2.76 6.43 20.78
CA LEU A 190 1.34 6.67 21.08
C LEU A 190 0.91 5.72 22.19
N GLU A 191 0.13 6.21 23.14
CA GLU A 191 -0.42 5.44 24.25
C GLU A 191 -1.87 5.81 24.51
N VAL A 192 -2.69 4.79 24.77
CA VAL A 192 -4.09 4.94 25.17
C VAL A 192 -4.14 5.22 26.66
N VAL A 193 -4.75 6.34 27.04
CA VAL A 193 -4.98 6.75 28.43
C VAL A 193 -6.36 6.30 28.89
N LYS A 194 -7.37 6.44 28.04
CA LYS A 194 -8.76 6.10 28.34
C LYS A 194 -9.54 5.72 27.08
N GLY A 195 -10.53 4.83 27.23
CA GLY A 195 -11.41 4.40 26.15
C GLY A 195 -10.83 3.23 25.35
N ALA A 196 -11.45 2.94 24.21
CA ALA A 196 -11.09 1.82 23.34
C ALA A 196 -10.99 2.25 21.87
N PRO A 197 -9.98 3.07 21.52
CA PRO A 197 -9.87 3.63 20.18
C PRO A 197 -9.59 2.55 19.13
N THR A 198 -10.21 2.65 17.96
CA THR A 198 -9.90 1.81 16.80
C THR A 198 -9.09 2.60 15.78
N LEU A 199 -7.85 2.19 15.56
CA LEU A 199 -6.88 2.93 14.76
C LEU A 199 -6.59 2.22 13.44
N PHE A 200 -6.38 3.01 12.38
CA PHE A 200 -5.91 2.54 11.08
C PHE A 200 -4.39 2.65 10.97
N GLY A 201 -3.83 3.83 11.24
CA GLY A 201 -2.40 4.10 11.04
C GLY A 201 -2.08 5.59 10.97
N LEU A 202 -0.83 5.88 10.65
CA LEU A 202 -0.34 7.24 10.44
C LEU A 202 -0.27 7.55 8.96
N TRP A 203 -0.52 8.80 8.58
CA TRP A 203 -0.04 9.35 7.32
C TRP A 203 0.95 10.46 7.64
N MET A 204 2.13 10.40 7.01
CA MET A 204 3.24 11.30 7.29
C MET A 204 3.89 11.78 5.98
N SER A 205 4.34 13.03 6.00
CA SER A 205 5.03 13.68 4.88
C SER A 205 6.13 14.61 5.35
N ASN A 206 7.01 14.95 4.42
CA ASN A 206 8.00 16.01 4.57
C ASN A 206 7.83 17.04 3.45
N GLU A 207 8.65 18.09 3.47
CA GLU A 207 8.64 19.17 2.46
C GLU A 207 9.49 18.84 1.21
N GLN A 208 10.09 17.64 1.15
CA GLN A 208 10.95 17.27 0.05
C GLN A 208 10.13 16.95 -1.21
N ALA A 209 10.70 17.31 -2.35
CA ALA A 209 10.28 16.75 -3.63
C ALA A 209 10.71 15.28 -3.71
N GLY A 210 10.01 14.50 -4.51
CA GLY A 210 10.39 13.12 -4.80
C GLY A 210 9.25 12.13 -4.69
N LEU A 211 9.61 10.89 -4.41
CA LEU A 211 8.66 9.79 -4.30
C LEU A 211 8.16 9.67 -2.86
N ARG A 212 6.84 9.59 -2.70
CA ARG A 212 6.17 9.15 -1.47
C ARG A 212 5.49 7.84 -1.75
N VAL A 213 5.72 6.84 -0.90
CA VAL A 213 5.05 5.55 -1.08
C VAL A 213 4.17 5.32 0.15
N SER A 214 2.98 4.76 -0.02
CA SER A 214 2.00 4.43 1.02
C SER A 214 1.70 2.93 0.96
N LYS A 215 1.85 2.22 2.08
CA LYS A 215 1.70 0.75 2.10
C LYS A 215 0.32 0.35 2.62
N LEU A 216 -0.50 -0.19 1.72
CA LEU A 216 -1.87 -0.64 1.96
C LEU A 216 -1.92 -2.18 1.85
N ALA A 217 -1.02 -2.86 2.55
CA ALA A 217 -0.79 -4.30 2.37
C ALA A 217 -0.85 -5.09 3.68
N ALA A 218 -1.40 -6.29 3.59
CA ALA A 218 -1.63 -7.17 4.73
C ALA A 218 -1.19 -8.61 4.46
N SER A 219 -0.38 -9.15 5.38
CA SER A 219 0.01 -10.54 5.32
C SER A 219 -1.21 -11.46 5.43
N GLY A 220 -1.31 -12.42 4.52
CA GLY A 220 -2.44 -13.35 4.41
C GLY A 220 -3.65 -12.84 3.63
N ALA A 221 -3.68 -11.55 3.23
CA ALA A 221 -4.81 -11.00 2.49
C ALA A 221 -4.93 -11.56 1.06
N ALA A 222 -6.17 -11.76 0.63
CA ALA A 222 -6.59 -12.10 -0.72
C ALA A 222 -7.40 -10.95 -1.34
N SER A 223 -7.77 -11.06 -2.63
CA SER A 223 -8.59 -10.04 -3.30
C SER A 223 -9.92 -9.76 -2.60
N GLY A 224 -10.52 -10.79 -1.99
CA GLY A 224 -11.78 -10.66 -1.24
C GLY A 224 -11.65 -9.80 0.03
N ASP A 225 -10.45 -9.65 0.58
CA ASP A 225 -10.23 -8.82 1.78
C ASP A 225 -10.12 -7.31 1.47
N PHE A 226 -10.02 -6.97 0.18
CA PHE A 226 -9.94 -5.60 -0.32
C PHE A 226 -11.17 -5.18 -1.13
N TYR A 227 -12.11 -6.09 -1.38
CA TYR A 227 -13.38 -5.76 -2.03
C TYR A 227 -14.53 -6.62 -1.49
N HIS A 228 -15.52 -5.95 -0.90
CA HIS A 228 -16.78 -6.55 -0.49
C HIS A 228 -17.91 -5.90 -1.29
N ALA A 229 -18.87 -6.68 -1.78
CA ALA A 229 -20.09 -6.17 -2.41
C ALA A 229 -21.10 -5.67 -1.35
N ASP A 230 -20.62 -4.91 -0.37
CA ASP A 230 -21.39 -4.32 0.72
C ASP A 230 -21.22 -2.79 0.71
N GLY A 231 -22.32 -2.05 0.59
CA GLY A 231 -22.27 -0.60 0.39
C GLY A 231 -21.69 0.17 1.57
N GLN A 232 -21.91 -0.31 2.80
CA GLN A 232 -21.38 0.33 4.01
C GLN A 232 -19.86 0.13 4.11
N TRP A 233 -19.41 -1.11 3.88
CA TRP A 233 -18.00 -1.46 3.81
C TRP A 233 -17.28 -0.63 2.75
N GLN A 234 -17.83 -0.55 1.53
CA GLN A 234 -17.24 0.22 0.43
C GLN A 234 -17.18 1.72 0.77
N THR A 235 -18.23 2.27 1.37
CA THR A 235 -18.26 3.68 1.79
C THR A 235 -17.15 3.96 2.81
N GLN A 236 -17.01 3.11 3.82
CA GLN A 236 -15.96 3.26 4.83
C GLN A 236 -14.57 3.13 4.22
N TRP A 237 -14.34 2.09 3.41
CA TRP A 237 -13.04 1.86 2.76
C TRP A 237 -12.65 3.04 1.86
N LYS A 238 -13.57 3.50 1.00
CA LYS A 238 -13.36 4.67 0.15
C LYS A 238 -13.04 5.92 0.98
N THR A 239 -13.75 6.12 2.09
CA THR A 239 -13.56 7.31 2.96
C THR A 239 -12.18 7.33 3.62
N VAL A 240 -11.65 6.18 4.07
CA VAL A 240 -10.32 6.15 4.69
C VAL A 240 -9.20 6.16 3.66
N VAL A 241 -9.36 5.49 2.52
CA VAL A 241 -8.33 5.45 1.47
C VAL A 241 -8.24 6.77 0.72
N SER A 242 -9.34 7.54 0.57
CA SER A 242 -9.28 8.88 -0.04
C SER A 242 -8.43 9.88 0.76
N LYS A 243 -8.20 9.61 2.06
CA LYS A 243 -7.31 10.40 2.93
C LYS A 243 -5.83 10.13 2.68
N ILE A 244 -5.50 9.17 1.83
CA ILE A 244 -4.14 8.77 1.45
C ILE A 244 -3.93 9.15 -0.03
N PRO A 245 -3.21 10.25 -0.34
CA PRO A 245 -2.95 10.66 -1.71
C PRO A 245 -2.21 9.58 -2.51
N ALA A 246 -2.60 9.41 -3.77
CA ALA A 246 -1.98 8.48 -4.70
C ALA A 246 -2.12 8.98 -6.15
N ASP A 247 -1.01 9.00 -6.87
CA ASP A 247 -0.90 9.18 -8.32
C ASP A 247 -0.78 7.83 -9.05
N ILE A 248 -0.30 6.82 -8.35
CA ILE A 248 -0.09 5.46 -8.86
C ILE A 248 -0.59 4.48 -7.81
N TYR A 249 -1.41 3.52 -8.22
CA TYR A 249 -1.70 2.32 -7.46
C TYR A 249 -0.94 1.14 -8.07
N LEU A 250 -0.17 0.44 -7.24
CA LEU A 250 0.40 -0.87 -7.55
C LEU A 250 -0.38 -1.92 -6.77
N ILE A 251 -1.12 -2.79 -7.46
CA ILE A 251 -1.98 -3.81 -6.86
C ILE A 251 -1.37 -5.18 -7.15
N MET A 252 -0.81 -5.82 -6.12
CA MET A 252 -0.24 -7.17 -6.20
C MET A 252 -0.95 -8.09 -5.21
N LEU A 253 -1.97 -8.79 -5.71
CA LEU A 253 -2.76 -9.80 -5.00
C LEU A 253 -2.72 -11.11 -5.80
N GLY A 254 -3.48 -12.13 -5.40
CA GLY A 254 -3.55 -13.40 -6.13
C GLY A 254 -2.80 -14.55 -5.46
N GLY A 255 -1.78 -14.27 -4.64
CA GLY A 255 -1.00 -15.34 -3.99
C GLY A 255 -1.80 -16.12 -2.93
N ASN A 256 -2.55 -15.42 -2.08
CA ASN A 256 -3.45 -16.07 -1.14
C ASN A 256 -4.74 -16.53 -1.81
N ASP A 257 -5.23 -15.82 -2.83
CA ASP A 257 -6.35 -16.28 -3.67
C ASP A 257 -6.06 -17.66 -4.27
N GLN A 258 -4.86 -17.85 -4.84
CA GLN A 258 -4.33 -19.14 -5.30
C GLN A 258 -4.31 -20.16 -4.16
N GLY A 259 -3.78 -19.76 -3.01
CA GLY A 259 -3.68 -20.61 -1.82
C GLY A 259 -5.01 -21.08 -1.24
N PHE A 260 -6.07 -20.28 -1.39
CA PHE A 260 -7.42 -20.56 -0.94
C PHE A 260 -8.30 -21.19 -2.02
N GLY A 261 -7.76 -21.38 -3.25
CA GLY A 261 -8.53 -21.93 -4.36
C GLY A 261 -9.64 -21.02 -4.85
N VAL A 262 -9.48 -19.70 -4.71
CA VAL A 262 -10.41 -18.71 -5.29
C VAL A 262 -10.40 -18.88 -6.81
N LYS A 263 -11.58 -19.03 -7.42
CA LYS A 263 -11.68 -19.16 -8.88
C LYS A 263 -11.13 -17.90 -9.59
N PRO A 264 -10.43 -18.04 -10.73
CA PRO A 264 -9.93 -16.89 -11.49
C PRO A 264 -11.01 -15.82 -11.78
N GLU A 265 -12.24 -16.23 -12.10
CA GLU A 265 -13.34 -15.31 -12.39
C GLU A 265 -13.78 -14.53 -11.15
N GLN A 266 -13.77 -15.17 -9.97
CA GLN A 266 -14.09 -14.49 -8.71
C GLN A 266 -12.97 -13.54 -8.30
N TYR A 267 -11.71 -13.92 -8.51
CA TYR A 267 -10.58 -13.02 -8.34
C TYR A 267 -10.70 -11.79 -9.25
N LEU A 268 -10.99 -11.98 -10.54
CA LEU A 268 -11.22 -10.88 -11.48
C LEU A 268 -12.35 -9.97 -10.99
N LYS A 269 -13.48 -10.52 -10.55
CA LYS A 269 -14.61 -9.74 -10.02
C LYS A 269 -14.22 -8.90 -8.80
N ASN A 270 -13.40 -9.46 -7.90
CA ASN A 270 -12.92 -8.73 -6.73
C ASN A 270 -11.97 -7.58 -7.14
N VAL A 271 -11.06 -7.84 -8.06
CA VAL A 271 -10.13 -6.82 -8.57
C VAL A 271 -10.91 -5.72 -9.34
N GLN A 272 -11.89 -6.09 -10.15
CA GLN A 272 -12.79 -5.13 -10.82
C GLN A 272 -13.46 -4.19 -9.83
N GLY A 273 -14.01 -4.74 -8.75
CA GLY A 273 -14.63 -3.97 -7.68
C GLY A 273 -13.65 -3.03 -6.97
N LEU A 274 -12.44 -3.53 -6.66
CA LEU A 274 -11.38 -2.71 -6.07
C LEU A 274 -10.95 -1.55 -6.99
N VAL A 275 -10.73 -1.81 -8.27
CA VAL A 275 -10.38 -0.78 -9.25
C VAL A 275 -11.51 0.24 -9.40
N GLY A 276 -12.77 -0.21 -9.41
CA GLY A 276 -13.94 0.68 -9.41
C GLY A 276 -13.91 1.65 -8.23
N MET A 277 -13.74 1.14 -7.00
CA MET A 277 -13.65 1.97 -5.80
C MET A 277 -12.49 2.97 -5.87
N ILE A 278 -11.32 2.57 -6.39
CA ILE A 278 -10.16 3.45 -6.54
C ILE A 278 -10.45 4.58 -7.53
N ARG A 279 -11.05 4.26 -8.68
CA ARG A 279 -11.41 5.27 -9.70
C ARG A 279 -12.41 6.30 -9.17
N GLU A 280 -13.29 5.90 -8.26
CA GLU A 280 -14.22 6.85 -7.60
C GLU A 280 -13.50 7.86 -6.71
N ILE A 281 -12.46 7.44 -5.97
CA ILE A 281 -11.81 8.29 -4.97
C ILE A 281 -10.54 9.00 -5.47
N GLN A 282 -9.90 8.46 -6.50
CA GLN A 282 -8.66 8.98 -7.10
C GLN A 282 -8.71 8.79 -8.63
N PRO A 283 -9.63 9.48 -9.34
CA PRO A 283 -9.87 9.24 -10.77
C PRO A 283 -8.65 9.54 -11.67
N ALA A 284 -7.72 10.37 -11.20
CA ALA A 284 -6.50 10.72 -11.94
C ALA A 284 -5.31 9.78 -11.68
N ALA A 285 -5.47 8.80 -10.79
CA ALA A 285 -4.39 7.86 -10.47
C ALA A 285 -4.29 6.77 -11.53
N SER A 286 -3.06 6.46 -11.95
CA SER A 286 -2.80 5.26 -12.75
C SER A 286 -3.00 4.02 -11.87
N VAL A 287 -3.69 3.01 -12.38
CA VAL A 287 -3.91 1.74 -11.67
C VAL A 287 -3.17 0.63 -12.40
N ASN A 288 -2.30 -0.07 -11.67
CA ASN A 288 -1.38 -1.06 -12.21
C ASN A 288 -1.58 -2.38 -11.50
N LEU A 289 -1.93 -3.40 -12.26
CA LEU A 289 -2.24 -4.73 -11.79
C LEU A 289 -1.05 -5.63 -12.00
N ILE A 290 -0.55 -6.21 -10.91
CA ILE A 290 0.60 -7.09 -10.96
C ILE A 290 0.17 -8.51 -10.60
N MET A 291 0.36 -9.42 -11.55
CA MET A 291 0.23 -10.83 -11.32
C MET A 291 1.52 -11.40 -10.72
N ARG A 292 1.38 -12.15 -9.63
CA ARG A 292 2.48 -12.92 -9.04
C ARG A 292 2.91 -14.08 -9.95
N GLN A 293 4.16 -14.48 -9.82
CA GLN A 293 4.68 -15.73 -10.35
C GLN A 293 4.12 -16.92 -9.56
N ASP A 294 4.04 -18.09 -10.21
CA ASP A 294 3.76 -19.35 -9.53
C ASP A 294 4.81 -19.68 -8.46
N THR A 295 4.43 -20.57 -7.55
CA THR A 295 5.33 -21.09 -6.52
C THR A 295 5.20 -22.61 -6.46
N THR A 296 5.94 -23.26 -5.57
CA THR A 296 5.82 -24.72 -5.35
C THR A 296 4.76 -25.08 -4.30
N ARG A 297 3.98 -24.09 -3.84
CA ARG A 297 2.76 -24.33 -3.06
C ARG A 297 1.76 -25.14 -3.91
N SER A 298 1.07 -26.09 -3.29
CA SER A 298 -0.08 -26.74 -3.92
C SER A 298 -1.20 -25.73 -4.14
N SER A 299 -1.80 -25.74 -5.33
CA SER A 299 -2.88 -24.83 -5.70
C SER A 299 -3.89 -25.51 -6.63
N ALA A 300 -5.13 -25.06 -6.57
CA ALA A 300 -6.19 -25.52 -7.49
C ALA A 300 -6.04 -24.87 -8.88
N TYR A 301 -5.51 -23.65 -8.93
CA TYR A 301 -5.34 -22.87 -10.15
C TYR A 301 -3.91 -22.29 -10.20
N PRO A 302 -3.18 -22.43 -11.33
CA PRO A 302 -1.89 -21.78 -11.50
C PRO A 302 -2.06 -20.26 -11.65
N MET A 303 -1.02 -19.48 -11.34
CA MET A 303 -1.04 -18.02 -11.51
C MET A 303 -1.34 -17.61 -12.95
N SER A 304 -0.98 -18.45 -13.93
CA SER A 304 -1.33 -18.25 -15.35
C SER A 304 -2.84 -18.22 -15.60
N ALA A 305 -3.66 -18.96 -14.86
CA ALA A 305 -5.12 -18.93 -15.00
C ALA A 305 -5.70 -17.58 -14.52
N TYR A 306 -5.16 -17.02 -13.44
CA TYR A 306 -5.52 -15.66 -12.99
C TYR A 306 -5.04 -14.59 -14.00
N ALA A 307 -3.86 -14.76 -14.59
CA ALA A 307 -3.35 -13.87 -15.64
C ALA A 307 -4.26 -13.87 -16.89
N GLN A 308 -4.72 -15.04 -17.32
CA GLN A 308 -5.57 -15.21 -18.51
C GLN A 308 -6.88 -14.42 -18.44
N VAL A 309 -7.45 -14.27 -17.24
CA VAL A 309 -8.67 -13.47 -17.05
C VAL A 309 -8.37 -12.01 -16.75
N LEU A 310 -7.24 -11.70 -16.10
CA LEU A 310 -6.92 -10.34 -15.68
C LEU A 310 -6.34 -9.49 -16.81
N GLU A 311 -5.43 -10.01 -17.63
CA GLU A 311 -4.74 -9.24 -18.66
C GLU A 311 -5.70 -8.67 -19.72
N PRO A 312 -6.63 -9.45 -20.31
CA PRO A 312 -7.54 -8.91 -21.33
C PRO A 312 -8.39 -7.78 -20.79
N TRP A 313 -8.90 -7.94 -19.56
CA TRP A 313 -9.68 -6.91 -18.89
C TRP A 313 -8.84 -5.68 -18.55
N ALA A 314 -7.60 -5.85 -18.07
CA ALA A 314 -6.70 -4.74 -17.79
C ALA A 314 -6.44 -3.90 -19.06
N ARG A 315 -6.21 -4.57 -20.19
CA ARG A 315 -6.03 -3.93 -21.50
C ARG A 315 -7.28 -3.17 -21.96
N GLU A 316 -8.45 -3.80 -21.86
CA GLU A 316 -9.74 -3.17 -22.19
C GLU A 316 -10.00 -1.93 -21.33
N GLN A 317 -9.58 -1.95 -20.07
CA GLN A 317 -9.76 -0.86 -19.12
C GLN A 317 -8.62 0.17 -19.13
N HIS A 318 -7.64 0.04 -20.05
CA HIS A 318 -6.45 0.91 -20.11
C HIS A 318 -5.67 0.98 -18.78
N LEU A 319 -5.55 -0.17 -18.12
CA LEU A 319 -4.80 -0.33 -16.88
C LEU A 319 -3.37 -0.81 -17.16
N GLY A 320 -2.43 -0.45 -16.28
CA GLY A 320 -1.13 -1.08 -16.29
C GLY A 320 -1.25 -2.56 -15.93
N PHE A 321 -0.55 -3.43 -16.65
CA PHE A 321 -0.48 -4.85 -16.35
C PHE A 321 0.97 -5.33 -16.37
N ALA A 322 1.34 -6.10 -15.34
CA ALA A 322 2.65 -6.70 -15.23
C ALA A 322 2.55 -8.13 -14.71
N ASN A 323 3.39 -9.02 -15.22
CA ASN A 323 3.36 -10.43 -14.85
C ASN A 323 4.75 -10.88 -14.40
N LEU A 324 4.88 -11.17 -13.10
CA LEU A 324 6.15 -11.59 -12.52
C LEU A 324 6.63 -12.94 -13.08
N GLN A 325 5.76 -13.77 -13.67
CA GLN A 325 6.19 -14.98 -14.36
C GLN A 325 7.21 -14.67 -15.47
N CYS A 326 7.12 -13.50 -16.11
CA CYS A 326 8.08 -13.03 -17.12
C CYS A 326 9.48 -12.82 -16.57
N ALA A 327 9.59 -12.38 -15.32
CA ALA A 327 10.87 -12.11 -14.67
C ALA A 327 11.49 -13.37 -14.07
N PHE A 328 10.67 -14.32 -13.62
CA PHE A 328 11.12 -15.57 -13.00
C PHE A 328 11.38 -16.70 -14.00
N GLY A 329 10.77 -16.63 -15.20
CA GLY A 329 10.86 -17.67 -16.24
C GLY A 329 9.80 -18.77 -16.06
N THR A 330 9.72 -19.72 -16.99
CA THR A 330 8.62 -20.70 -17.06
C THR A 330 8.82 -21.95 -16.20
N ASP A 331 10.06 -22.28 -15.83
CA ASP A 331 10.38 -23.47 -15.02
C ASP A 331 10.23 -23.17 -13.52
N VAL A 332 9.03 -23.41 -13.00
CA VAL A 332 8.66 -23.19 -11.59
C VAL A 332 9.57 -23.91 -10.63
N LYS A 333 9.89 -25.18 -10.89
CA LYS A 333 10.73 -25.98 -9.97
C LYS A 333 12.14 -25.41 -9.91
N ARG A 334 12.70 -25.03 -11.06
CA ARG A 334 14.06 -24.49 -11.16
C ARG A 334 14.21 -23.15 -10.44
N TYR A 335 13.36 -22.16 -10.72
CA TYR A 335 13.51 -20.87 -10.04
C TYR A 335 13.12 -20.97 -8.56
N ALA A 336 12.12 -21.77 -8.21
CA ALA A 336 11.68 -21.87 -6.82
C ALA A 336 12.78 -22.41 -5.91
N ALA A 337 13.60 -23.35 -6.39
CA ALA A 337 14.73 -23.88 -5.64
C ALA A 337 15.78 -22.83 -5.23
N ALA A 338 15.87 -21.71 -5.96
CA ALA A 338 16.86 -20.66 -5.71
C ALA A 338 16.25 -19.32 -5.23
N MET A 339 14.96 -19.10 -5.48
CA MET A 339 14.31 -17.80 -5.33
C MET A 339 13.14 -17.78 -4.36
N ILE A 340 12.59 -18.94 -4.00
CA ILE A 340 11.46 -19.08 -3.08
C ILE A 340 11.95 -19.76 -1.79
N GLY A 341 11.46 -19.29 -0.66
CA GLY A 341 11.81 -19.76 0.67
C GLY A 341 11.27 -21.16 0.96
N PRO A 342 11.69 -21.75 2.10
CA PRO A 342 11.32 -23.12 2.47
C PRO A 342 9.82 -23.32 2.70
N ASP A 343 9.07 -22.24 2.96
CA ASP A 343 7.61 -22.26 3.06
C ASP A 343 6.89 -22.43 1.71
N LYS A 344 7.66 -22.47 0.61
CA LYS A 344 7.18 -22.66 -0.77
C LYS A 344 6.30 -21.51 -1.27
N ILE A 345 6.29 -20.37 -0.59
CA ILE A 345 5.37 -19.25 -0.87
C ILE A 345 6.13 -17.94 -1.02
N HIS A 346 7.02 -17.61 -0.08
CA HIS A 346 7.63 -16.27 -0.01
C HIS A 346 8.97 -16.23 -0.76
N PRO A 347 9.33 -15.11 -1.41
CA PRO A 347 10.59 -15.01 -2.12
C PRO A 347 11.71 -14.84 -1.10
N LEU A 348 12.88 -15.41 -1.39
CA LEU A 348 14.09 -15.08 -0.66
C LEU A 348 14.49 -13.63 -0.99
N SER A 349 14.70 -12.80 0.04
CA SER A 349 15.02 -11.37 -0.12
C SER A 349 16.21 -11.11 -1.05
N ALA A 350 17.27 -11.93 -0.93
CA ALA A 350 18.51 -11.75 -1.68
C ALA A 350 18.41 -12.12 -3.16
N THR A 351 17.47 -13.00 -3.54
CA THR A 351 17.35 -13.54 -4.90
C THR A 351 15.99 -13.18 -5.52
N GLY A 352 14.94 -13.95 -5.24
CA GLY A 352 13.59 -13.72 -5.80
C GLY A 352 13.08 -12.32 -5.49
N GLY A 353 13.36 -11.82 -4.30
CA GLY A 353 13.00 -10.47 -3.90
C GLY A 353 13.64 -9.37 -4.73
N LYS A 354 14.93 -9.54 -5.05
CA LYS A 354 15.67 -8.66 -5.95
C LYS A 354 15.09 -8.68 -7.37
N VAL A 355 14.72 -9.86 -7.89
CA VAL A 355 14.10 -9.98 -9.23
C VAL A 355 12.80 -9.18 -9.31
N ILE A 356 11.95 -9.26 -8.28
CA ILE A 356 10.69 -8.50 -8.22
C ILE A 356 10.98 -6.99 -8.19
N ALA A 357 11.91 -6.55 -7.34
CA ALA A 357 12.28 -5.14 -7.22
C ALA A 357 12.85 -4.58 -8.54
N ASP A 358 13.73 -5.33 -9.21
CA ASP A 358 14.32 -4.93 -10.49
C ASP A 358 13.28 -4.88 -11.62
N TYR A 359 12.34 -5.82 -11.64
CA TYR A 359 11.25 -5.85 -12.61
C TYR A 359 10.34 -4.62 -12.44
N PHE A 360 9.91 -4.32 -11.21
CA PHE A 360 9.09 -3.13 -10.96
C PHE A 360 9.84 -1.83 -11.19
N TYR A 361 11.12 -1.77 -10.85
CA TYR A 361 11.92 -0.60 -11.16
C TYR A 361 11.93 -0.34 -12.67
N ARG A 362 12.23 -1.35 -13.50
CA ARG A 362 12.17 -1.22 -14.97
C ARG A 362 10.78 -0.87 -15.47
N MET A 363 9.74 -1.46 -14.87
CA MET A 363 8.35 -1.13 -15.17
C MET A 363 8.00 0.30 -14.77
N ILE A 364 8.68 0.95 -13.83
CA ILE A 364 8.37 2.33 -13.41
C ILE A 364 9.23 3.34 -14.18
N VAL A 365 10.53 3.07 -14.31
CA VAL A 365 11.49 4.02 -14.90
C VAL A 365 11.78 3.79 -16.38
N GLY A 366 11.44 2.61 -16.91
CA GLY A 366 11.84 2.19 -18.24
C GLY A 366 11.16 3.01 -19.33
N GLY A 367 11.97 3.66 -20.18
CA GLY A 367 11.57 4.03 -21.54
C GLY A 367 11.25 2.78 -22.37
N ASN A 368 10.72 2.98 -23.58
CA ASN A 368 10.03 2.07 -24.51
C ASN A 368 10.68 0.70 -24.89
N HIS A 369 11.30 -0.01 -23.96
CA HIS A 369 11.88 -1.34 -24.17
C HIS A 369 10.96 -2.38 -23.57
N GLY A 370 10.25 -3.06 -24.46
CA GLY A 370 9.23 -4.07 -24.16
C GLY A 370 9.73 -5.13 -23.16
N THR A 371 9.01 -5.22 -22.06
CA THR A 371 8.95 -6.42 -21.22
C THR A 371 7.54 -6.96 -21.24
N SER A 372 6.97 -7.15 -22.44
CA SER A 372 5.82 -8.04 -22.60
C SER A 372 6.35 -9.46 -22.71
N CYS A 373 5.80 -10.38 -21.91
CA CYS A 373 5.87 -11.79 -22.27
C CYS A 373 5.15 -11.95 -23.61
N GLY A 374 5.87 -12.34 -24.66
CA GLY A 374 5.28 -12.68 -25.95
C GLY A 374 5.15 -11.50 -26.93
N ALA A 375 6.26 -11.09 -27.54
CA ALA A 375 6.29 -11.23 -28.99
C ALA A 375 7.04 -12.54 -29.24
N ALA A 376 6.32 -13.57 -29.66
CA ALA A 376 6.98 -14.74 -30.24
C ALA A 376 7.82 -14.23 -31.41
N SER A 377 9.13 -14.42 -31.36
CA SER A 377 9.93 -14.49 -32.57
C SER A 377 9.36 -15.63 -33.42
N GLU A 378 9.09 -15.32 -34.69
CA GLU A 378 8.57 -16.22 -35.72
C GLU A 378 9.16 -17.63 -35.70
#